data_AF-A7EUH3-F1
#
_entry.id   AF-A7EUH3-F1
#
_cell.length_a   1.000
_cell.length_b   1.000
_cell.length_c   1.000
_cell.angle_alpha   90.00
_cell.angle_beta   90.00
_cell.angle_gamma   90.00
#
_symmetry.space_group_name_H-M   'P 1'
#
loop_
_entity.id
_entity.type
_entity.pdbx_description
1 polymer ?
#
loop_
_entity_poly.entity_id
_entity_poly.type
_entity_poly.pdbx_seq_one_letter_code
_entity_poly.pdbx_strand_id
1 'polypeptide(L)'
;MTIFTLLAVGTIYTTSAVCENLHLKKETPKFMEMFTRDKENVYDVRRKIHEMKYAPGILWAPTTWPPVNQLFNPEGRQRFWEKLMPSEKFTYTVMATNIGIHTLSIFTPALWSNIFMHIPGTNRNFTLLTCVFGHGSLIHLGFNMYGFHSFMPTLGQDPTFKSSIAHMTAFYLSTGVISSWAQASSARFRPNTPAVPFLGASGAVFALIGAFALQHPEAQFQIMFIPYPFAAQELLSAVMLFDLLGMFGAFKTLRLAHAAHLSGALLGLGYVHFDGEKRIWRPFCRSVYKSLGMRKWENKV
;
A
#
# COMPACT_ATOMS: atom_id res chain seq x y z
N MET A 1 20.66 -5.99 -5.82
CA MET A 1 19.22 -5.78 -6.02
C MET A 1 18.35 -6.82 -5.29
N THR A 2 18.43 -8.11 -5.62
CA THR A 2 17.57 -9.16 -5.03
C THR A 2 17.75 -9.31 -3.51
N ILE A 3 18.99 -9.42 -3.01
CA ILE A 3 19.27 -9.49 -1.57
C ILE A 3 18.70 -8.26 -0.84
N PHE A 4 18.95 -7.06 -1.39
CA PHE A 4 18.39 -5.82 -0.84
C PHE A 4 16.85 -5.86 -0.80
N THR A 5 16.20 -6.35 -1.85
CA THR A 5 14.74 -6.45 -1.93
C THR A 5 14.18 -7.34 -0.83
N LEU A 6 14.79 -8.52 -0.62
CA LEU A 6 14.39 -9.44 0.46
C LEU A 6 14.57 -8.81 1.85
N LEU A 7 15.71 -8.16 2.09
CA LEU A 7 15.99 -7.47 3.35
C LEU A 7 15.04 -6.28 3.59
N ALA A 8 14.76 -5.49 2.55
CA ALA A 8 13.86 -4.35 2.63
C ALA A 8 12.42 -4.81 2.95
N VAL A 9 11.90 -5.80 2.23
CA VAL A 9 10.57 -6.38 2.49
C VAL A 9 10.52 -6.99 3.89
N GLY A 10 11.53 -7.77 4.29
CA GLY A 10 11.61 -8.33 5.63
C GLY A 10 11.63 -7.27 6.74
N THR A 11 12.37 -6.18 6.53
CA THR A 11 12.42 -5.04 7.46
C THR A 11 11.08 -4.31 7.53
N ILE A 12 10.46 -4.03 6.38
CA ILE A 12 9.14 -3.40 6.28
C ILE A 12 8.10 -4.21 7.07
N TYR A 13 8.04 -5.52 6.83
CA TYR A 13 7.11 -6.41 7.55
C TYR A 13 7.42 -6.46 9.04
N THR A 14 8.71 -6.57 9.43
CA THR A 14 9.14 -6.58 10.83
C THR A 14 8.71 -5.31 11.54
N THR A 15 9.09 -4.14 11.04
CA THR A 15 8.74 -2.85 11.65
C THR A 15 7.23 -2.66 11.73
N SER A 16 6.49 -2.99 10.67
CA SER A 16 5.04 -2.90 10.66
C SER A 16 4.40 -3.82 11.70
N ALA A 17 4.85 -5.07 11.79
CA ALA A 17 4.38 -6.02 12.80
C ALA A 17 4.69 -5.58 14.23
N VAL A 18 5.83 -4.92 14.46
CA VAL A 18 6.15 -4.30 15.75
C VAL A 18 5.14 -3.18 16.06
N CYS A 19 4.89 -2.28 15.11
CA CYS A 19 3.92 -1.19 15.27
C CYS A 19 2.51 -1.72 15.57
N GLU A 20 2.06 -2.74 14.84
CA GLU A 20 0.78 -3.42 15.08
C GLU A 20 0.68 -3.95 16.51
N ASN A 21 1.69 -4.71 16.96
CA ASN A 21 1.72 -5.29 18.31
C ASN A 21 1.73 -4.22 19.41
N LEU A 22 2.45 -3.12 19.20
CA LEU A 22 2.47 -1.99 20.12
C LEU A 22 1.12 -1.26 20.18
N HIS A 23 0.45 -1.12 19.03
CA HIS A 23 -0.89 -0.52 18.96
C HIS A 23 -1.91 -1.39 19.70
N LEU A 24 -1.97 -2.69 19.41
CA LEU A 24 -2.83 -3.65 20.10
C LEU A 24 -2.60 -3.61 21.62
N LYS A 25 -1.35 -3.51 22.07
CA LYS A 25 -1.02 -3.37 23.51
C LYS A 25 -1.60 -2.11 24.14
N LYS A 26 -1.55 -0.96 23.45
CA LYS A 26 -2.11 0.30 23.97
C LYS A 26 -3.63 0.28 24.04
N GLU A 27 -4.28 -0.40 23.11
CA GLU A 27 -5.74 -0.53 23.09
C GLU A 27 -6.25 -1.54 24.13
N THR A 28 -5.44 -2.53 24.50
CA THR A 28 -5.82 -3.64 25.40
C THR A 28 -6.55 -3.22 26.69
N PRO A 29 -6.05 -2.27 27.51
CA PRO A 29 -6.68 -1.96 28.80
C PRO A 29 -8.13 -1.49 28.68
N LYS A 30 -8.52 -0.88 27.55
CA LYS A 30 -9.89 -0.40 27.32
C LYS A 30 -10.91 -1.52 27.13
N PHE A 31 -10.44 -2.75 26.87
CA PHE A 31 -11.29 -3.87 26.48
C PHE A 31 -11.12 -5.09 27.39
N MET A 32 -10.13 -5.08 28.29
CA MET A 32 -9.95 -6.11 29.31
C MET A 32 -11.12 -6.17 30.32
N GLU A 33 -11.96 -5.13 30.38
CA GLU A 33 -13.18 -5.11 31.18
C GLU A 33 -14.36 -5.84 30.49
N MET A 34 -14.28 -6.12 29.18
CA MET A 34 -15.39 -6.64 28.38
C MET A 34 -15.43 -8.17 28.25
N PHE A 35 -14.37 -8.89 28.58
CA PHE A 35 -14.30 -10.34 28.34
C PHE A 35 -13.94 -11.12 29.59
N THR A 36 -14.87 -11.95 30.07
CA THR A 36 -14.58 -13.09 30.95
C THR A 36 -13.97 -14.22 30.14
N ARG A 37 -13.01 -14.90 30.77
CA ARG A 37 -12.19 -16.00 30.24
C ARG A 37 -12.98 -17.02 29.41
N ASP A 38 -12.43 -17.36 28.24
CA ASP A 38 -12.28 -18.75 27.82
C ASP A 38 -11.24 -18.91 26.70
N LYS A 39 -10.25 -19.78 26.93
CA LYS A 39 -9.35 -20.52 26.00
C LYS A 39 -8.68 -19.83 24.79
N GLU A 40 -8.83 -18.54 24.56
CA GLU A 40 -8.23 -17.86 23.40
C GLU A 40 -6.92 -17.12 23.75
N ASN A 41 -5.96 -17.14 22.82
CA ASN A 41 -4.69 -16.43 22.99
C ASN A 41 -4.95 -14.91 23.08
N VAL A 42 -4.33 -14.23 24.05
CA VAL A 42 -4.44 -12.76 24.28
C VAL A 42 -4.22 -11.93 23.01
N TYR A 43 -3.31 -12.36 22.14
CA TYR A 43 -3.08 -11.71 20.86
C TYR A 43 -4.32 -11.76 19.94
N ASP A 44 -4.97 -12.93 19.85
CA ASP A 44 -6.14 -13.13 19.00
C ASP A 44 -7.36 -12.39 19.54
N VAL A 45 -7.52 -12.32 20.87
CA VAL A 45 -8.55 -11.51 21.53
C VAL A 45 -8.38 -10.02 21.19
N ARG A 46 -7.16 -9.48 21.37
CA ARG A 46 -6.85 -8.07 21.05
C ARG A 46 -7.13 -7.73 19.60
N ARG A 47 -6.79 -8.64 18.69
CA ARG A 47 -7.08 -8.47 17.28
C ARG A 47 -8.58 -8.50 16.99
N LYS A 48 -9.34 -9.45 17.53
CA LYS A 48 -10.80 -9.51 17.34
C LYS A 48 -11.49 -8.21 17.77
N ILE A 49 -11.06 -7.62 18.88
CA ILE A 49 -11.57 -6.33 19.35
C ILE A 49 -11.30 -5.21 18.33
N HIS A 50 -10.08 -5.13 17.80
CA HIS A 50 -9.75 -4.15 16.76
C HIS A 50 -10.64 -4.34 15.53
N GLU A 51 -10.89 -5.58 15.14
CA GLU A 51 -11.79 -5.94 14.04
C GLU A 51 -13.26 -5.55 14.32
N MET A 52 -13.74 -5.63 15.57
CA MET A 52 -15.10 -5.21 15.93
C MET A 52 -15.31 -3.69 15.78
N LYS A 53 -14.27 -2.89 16.03
CA LYS A 53 -14.34 -1.42 15.90
C LYS A 53 -14.49 -0.97 14.45
N TYR A 54 -14.02 -1.78 13.51
CA TYR A 54 -14.03 -1.50 12.08
C TYR A 54 -14.58 -2.71 11.33
N ALA A 55 -15.87 -2.98 11.50
CA ALA A 55 -16.52 -4.16 10.94
C ALA A 55 -16.32 -4.24 9.40
N PRO A 56 -15.78 -5.35 8.89
CA PRO A 56 -15.52 -5.52 7.45
C PRO A 56 -16.82 -5.79 6.67
N GLY A 57 -16.82 -5.48 5.37
CA GLY A 57 -17.84 -5.96 4.43
C GLY A 57 -18.94 -4.98 4.04
N ILE A 58 -18.80 -3.69 4.37
CA ILE A 58 -19.61 -2.62 3.78
C ILE A 58 -18.65 -1.75 2.96
N LEU A 59 -19.03 -1.41 1.71
CA LEU A 59 -18.43 -0.30 0.98
C LEU A 59 -18.72 0.98 1.77
N TRP A 60 -17.89 1.27 2.78
CA TRP A 60 -18.10 2.45 3.59
C TRP A 60 -17.95 3.67 2.71
N ALA A 61 -18.95 4.56 2.78
CA ALA A 61 -18.83 5.87 2.17
C ALA A 61 -17.58 6.55 2.77
N PRO A 62 -16.71 7.16 1.93
CA PRO A 62 -15.58 7.94 2.42
C PRO A 62 -16.04 8.97 3.46
N THR A 63 -15.19 9.27 4.44
CA THR A 63 -15.49 10.32 5.41
C THR A 63 -15.72 11.63 4.66
N THR A 64 -16.90 12.21 4.86
CA THR A 64 -17.27 13.47 4.21
C THR A 64 -16.31 14.57 4.64
N TRP A 65 -15.72 15.25 3.65
CA TRP A 65 -14.82 16.36 3.92
C TRP A 65 -15.57 17.54 4.55
N PRO A 66 -15.00 18.18 5.59
CA PRO A 66 -15.59 19.38 6.14
C PRO A 66 -15.44 20.55 5.15
N PRO A 67 -16.24 21.62 5.32
CA PRO A 67 -16.03 22.87 4.61
C PRO A 67 -14.58 23.37 4.74
N VAL A 68 -14.03 23.91 3.65
CA VAL A 68 -12.59 24.29 3.56
C VAL A 68 -12.19 25.28 4.66
N ASN A 69 -13.09 26.16 5.08
CA ASN A 69 -12.85 27.10 6.20
C ASN A 69 -12.47 26.39 7.51
N GLN A 70 -13.02 25.19 7.78
CA GLN A 70 -12.67 24.41 8.96
C GLN A 70 -11.25 23.82 8.86
N LEU A 71 -10.75 23.57 7.65
CA LEU A 71 -9.40 23.02 7.43
C LEU A 71 -8.28 24.07 7.58
N PHE A 72 -8.60 25.37 7.49
CA PHE A 72 -7.62 26.43 7.75
C PHE A 72 -7.29 26.58 9.25
N ASN A 73 -8.19 26.18 10.15
CA ASN A 73 -7.96 26.16 11.60
C ASN A 73 -7.26 24.86 12.07
N PRO A 74 -6.20 24.91 12.91
CA PRO A 74 -5.62 23.73 13.56
C PRO A 74 -6.63 22.78 14.21
N GLU A 75 -7.62 23.30 14.95
CA GLU A 75 -8.60 22.45 15.66
C GLU A 75 -9.52 21.73 14.67
N GLY A 76 -9.91 22.40 13.58
CA GLY A 76 -10.75 21.79 12.55
C GLY A 76 -10.00 20.69 11.79
N ARG A 77 -8.70 20.86 11.53
CA ARG A 77 -7.84 19.78 11.00
C ARG A 77 -7.75 18.61 11.96
N GLN A 78 -7.58 18.86 13.25
CA GLN A 78 -7.51 17.80 14.26
C GLN A 78 -8.84 17.03 14.33
N ARG A 79 -9.97 17.73 14.40
CA ARG A 79 -11.30 17.09 14.41
C ARG A 79 -11.57 16.27 13.16
N PHE A 80 -11.17 16.78 11.99
CA PHE A 80 -11.28 16.02 10.75
C PHE A 80 -10.42 14.76 10.80
N TRP A 81 -9.14 14.91 11.18
CA TRP A 81 -8.23 13.79 11.33
C TRP A 81 -8.77 12.73 12.29
N GLU A 82 -9.34 13.11 13.42
CA GLU A 82 -9.91 12.17 14.39
C GLU A 82 -11.07 11.36 13.81
N LYS A 83 -11.92 11.97 12.98
CA LYS A 83 -13.06 11.32 12.31
C LYS A 83 -12.65 10.30 11.24
N LEU A 84 -11.48 10.48 10.63
CA LEU A 84 -11.03 9.60 9.54
C LEU A 84 -10.88 8.15 10.00
N MET A 85 -11.28 7.24 9.13
CA MET A 85 -11.01 5.82 9.27
C MET A 85 -9.50 5.55 9.18
N PRO A 86 -8.99 4.44 9.76
CA PRO A 86 -7.57 4.14 9.71
C PRO A 86 -7.01 4.04 8.29
N SER A 87 -7.77 3.47 7.34
CA SER A 87 -7.37 3.39 5.94
C SER A 87 -7.27 4.76 5.27
N GLU A 88 -8.14 5.71 5.63
CA GLU A 88 -8.09 7.09 5.15
C GLU A 88 -6.90 7.85 5.74
N LYS A 89 -6.63 7.68 7.04
CA LYS A 89 -5.44 8.24 7.69
C LYS A 89 -4.16 7.77 7.00
N PHE A 90 -4.05 6.47 6.73
CA PHE A 90 -2.96 5.91 5.95
C PHE A 90 -2.88 6.53 4.55
N THR A 91 -4.02 6.59 3.85
CA THR A 91 -4.12 7.12 2.49
C THR A 91 -3.63 8.58 2.43
N TYR A 92 -4.17 9.47 3.25
CA TYR A 92 -3.77 10.87 3.23
C TYR A 92 -2.34 11.09 3.74
N THR A 93 -1.81 10.25 4.62
CA THR A 93 -0.40 10.32 5.07
C THR A 93 0.55 10.03 3.92
N VAL A 94 0.30 8.97 3.14
CA VAL A 94 1.14 8.62 1.98
C VAL A 94 0.99 9.68 0.89
N MET A 95 -0.22 10.18 0.63
CA MET A 95 -0.44 11.26 -0.32
C MET A 95 0.32 12.54 0.08
N ALA A 96 0.19 12.98 1.32
CA ALA A 96 0.90 14.15 1.83
C ALA A 96 2.42 13.98 1.74
N THR A 97 2.92 12.77 2.01
CA THR A 97 4.35 12.44 1.88
C THR A 97 4.83 12.56 0.43
N ASN A 98 4.08 12.00 -0.54
CA ASN A 98 4.40 12.10 -1.95
C ASN A 98 4.32 13.53 -2.49
N ILE A 99 3.31 14.30 -2.07
CA ILE A 99 3.19 15.73 -2.39
C ILE A 99 4.36 16.51 -1.83
N GLY A 100 4.75 16.25 -0.58
CA GLY A 100 5.90 16.88 0.07
C GLY A 100 7.22 16.57 -0.66
N ILE A 101 7.45 15.30 -1.02
CA ILE A 101 8.65 14.87 -1.77
C ILE A 101 8.67 15.48 -3.17
N HIS A 102 7.54 15.51 -3.87
CA HIS A 102 7.45 16.14 -5.18
C HIS A 102 7.70 17.65 -5.09
N THR A 103 7.16 18.32 -4.08
CA THR A 103 7.40 19.76 -3.83
C THR A 103 8.87 20.02 -3.51
N LEU A 104 9.48 19.19 -2.67
CA LEU A 104 10.90 19.27 -2.32
C LEU A 104 11.81 19.08 -3.55
N SER A 105 11.38 18.28 -4.53
CA SER A 105 12.14 18.06 -5.76
C SER A 105 12.32 19.32 -6.61
N ILE A 106 11.40 20.29 -6.50
CA ILE A 106 11.47 21.58 -7.19
C ILE A 106 12.65 22.39 -6.65
N PHE A 107 12.89 22.35 -5.35
CA PHE A 107 13.96 23.09 -4.67
C PHE A 107 15.27 22.32 -4.60
N THR A 108 15.23 20.99 -4.71
CA THR A 108 16.42 20.12 -4.59
C THR A 108 16.49 19.05 -5.69
N PRO A 109 16.66 19.44 -6.98
CA PRO A 109 16.62 18.48 -8.10
C PRO A 109 17.68 17.38 -8.01
N ALA A 110 18.85 17.69 -7.45
CA ALA A 110 19.92 16.72 -7.23
C ALA A 110 19.55 15.67 -6.17
N LEU A 111 18.80 16.03 -5.13
CA LEU A 111 18.32 15.08 -4.13
C LEU A 111 17.31 14.12 -4.77
N TRP A 112 16.42 14.67 -5.61
CA TRP A 112 15.41 13.90 -6.32
C TRP A 112 16.02 12.86 -7.26
N SER A 113 16.96 13.23 -8.12
CA SER A 113 17.60 12.29 -9.05
C SER A 113 18.50 11.26 -8.37
N ASN A 114 19.09 11.59 -7.21
CA ASN A 114 20.00 10.68 -6.50
C ASN A 114 19.30 9.76 -5.49
N ILE A 115 18.16 10.18 -4.93
CA ILE A 115 17.43 9.42 -3.90
C ILE A 115 16.12 8.84 -4.41
N PHE A 116 15.35 9.57 -5.23
CA PHE A 116 13.98 9.19 -5.58
C PHE A 116 13.82 8.63 -6.99
N MET A 117 14.94 8.42 -7.70
CA MET A 117 14.98 7.82 -9.02
C MET A 117 15.83 6.55 -8.98
N HIS A 118 15.29 5.45 -9.52
CA HIS A 118 16.04 4.22 -9.68
C HIS A 118 16.64 4.15 -11.08
N ILE A 119 17.95 3.88 -11.15
CA ILE A 119 18.67 3.66 -12.40
C ILE A 119 19.09 2.19 -12.42
N PRO A 120 18.50 1.35 -13.31
CA PRO A 120 18.87 -0.05 -13.40
C PRO A 120 20.38 -0.21 -13.66
N GLY A 121 20.99 -1.20 -13.03
CA GLY A 121 22.43 -1.48 -13.17
C GLY A 121 23.33 -0.68 -12.22
N THR A 122 22.80 0.28 -11.46
CA THR A 122 23.58 0.98 -10.43
C THR A 122 23.57 0.24 -9.09
N ASN A 123 24.57 0.49 -8.24
CA ASN A 123 24.65 -0.08 -6.88
C ASN A 123 23.73 0.60 -5.86
N ARG A 124 22.90 1.57 -6.29
CA ARG A 124 21.97 2.33 -5.43
C ARG A 124 20.70 1.52 -5.16
N ASN A 125 20.84 0.33 -4.60
CA ASN A 125 19.70 -0.57 -4.39
C ASN A 125 18.60 0.03 -3.49
N PHE A 126 18.95 0.95 -2.58
CA PHE A 126 17.98 1.65 -1.74
C PHE A 126 16.92 2.42 -2.54
N THR A 127 17.25 2.82 -3.77
CA THR A 127 16.29 3.53 -4.63
C THR A 127 15.16 2.66 -5.12
N LEU A 128 15.21 1.34 -4.97
CA LEU A 128 14.04 0.46 -5.18
C LEU A 128 12.88 0.78 -4.24
N LEU A 129 13.18 1.26 -3.02
CA LEU A 129 12.18 1.71 -2.06
C LEU A 129 11.84 3.18 -2.25
N THR A 130 12.84 4.05 -2.26
CA THR A 130 12.58 5.50 -2.27
C THR A 130 11.97 5.96 -3.59
N CYS A 131 12.20 5.28 -4.73
CA CYS A 131 11.56 5.68 -5.98
C CYS A 131 10.04 5.52 -5.99
N VAL A 132 9.46 4.73 -5.07
CA VAL A 132 8.00 4.61 -4.87
C VAL A 132 7.38 5.97 -4.50
N PHE A 133 8.16 6.88 -3.92
CA PHE A 133 7.69 8.20 -3.50
C PHE A 133 8.02 9.32 -4.51
N GLY A 134 8.97 9.08 -5.42
CA GLY A 134 9.36 10.04 -6.46
C GLY A 134 8.32 10.14 -7.56
N HIS A 135 7.99 11.35 -8.01
CA HIS A 135 7.11 11.57 -9.18
C HIS A 135 7.74 12.60 -10.13
N GLY A 136 7.70 12.30 -11.43
CA GLY A 136 8.42 13.05 -12.48
C GLY A 136 7.65 14.23 -13.07
N SER A 137 6.36 14.33 -12.79
CA SER A 137 5.52 15.47 -13.19
C SER A 137 4.29 15.54 -12.28
N LEU A 138 3.61 16.69 -12.29
CA LEU A 138 2.38 16.89 -11.54
C LEU A 138 1.26 15.95 -12.02
N ILE A 139 1.17 15.71 -13.33
CA ILE A 139 0.20 14.76 -13.91
C ILE A 139 0.50 13.34 -13.44
N HIS A 140 1.78 12.93 -13.44
CA HIS A 140 2.18 11.61 -12.95
C HIS A 140 1.86 11.45 -11.45
N LEU A 141 2.14 12.47 -10.63
CA LEU A 141 1.71 12.49 -9.22
C LEU A 141 0.19 12.41 -9.09
N GLY A 142 -0.55 13.21 -9.86
CA GLY A 142 -2.01 13.28 -9.84
C GLY A 142 -2.66 11.93 -10.09
N PHE A 143 -2.27 11.23 -11.17
CA PHE A 143 -2.82 9.90 -11.47
C PHE A 143 -2.49 8.86 -10.39
N ASN A 144 -1.28 8.87 -9.85
CA ASN A 144 -0.91 7.96 -8.77
C ASN A 144 -1.75 8.21 -7.52
N MET A 145 -1.90 9.48 -7.11
CA MET A 145 -2.63 9.83 -5.89
C MET A 145 -4.14 9.63 -6.07
N TYR A 146 -4.66 9.88 -7.27
CA TYR A 146 -6.04 9.56 -7.63
C TYR A 146 -6.31 8.05 -7.55
N GLY A 147 -5.48 7.22 -8.19
CA GLY A 147 -5.62 5.77 -8.10
C GLY A 147 -5.49 5.27 -6.66
N PHE A 148 -4.45 5.71 -5.95
CA PHE A 148 -4.24 5.33 -4.55
C PHE A 148 -5.46 5.70 -3.66
N HIS A 149 -5.99 6.92 -3.78
CA HIS A 149 -7.17 7.37 -3.03
C HIS A 149 -8.46 6.65 -3.44
N SER A 150 -8.59 6.26 -4.71
CA SER A 150 -9.79 5.57 -5.22
C SER A 150 -9.93 4.15 -4.66
N PHE A 151 -8.81 3.46 -4.39
CA PHE A 151 -8.83 2.05 -3.99
C PHE A 151 -8.47 1.82 -2.52
N MET A 152 -7.47 2.53 -1.96
CA MET A 152 -6.92 2.23 -0.63
C MET A 152 -7.93 2.41 0.52
N PRO A 153 -8.75 3.47 0.60
CA PRO A 153 -9.70 3.64 1.70
C PRO A 153 -10.65 2.44 1.86
N THR A 154 -11.28 2.03 0.76
CA THR A 154 -12.20 0.88 0.73
C THR A 154 -11.45 -0.42 0.97
N LEU A 155 -10.39 -0.68 0.19
CA LEU A 155 -9.62 -1.92 0.29
C LEU A 155 -9.06 -2.12 1.71
N GLY A 156 -8.60 -1.04 2.34
CA GLY A 156 -8.03 -1.07 3.68
C GLY A 156 -9.00 -1.52 4.77
N GLN A 157 -10.30 -1.44 4.53
CA GLN A 157 -11.35 -1.85 5.48
C GLN A 157 -11.84 -3.27 5.21
N ASP A 158 -11.54 -3.81 4.04
CA ASP A 158 -11.91 -5.17 3.69
C ASP A 158 -11.31 -6.20 4.66
N PRO A 159 -11.87 -7.42 4.71
CA PRO A 159 -11.34 -8.51 5.53
C PRO A 159 -9.84 -8.79 5.34
N THR A 160 -9.29 -8.43 4.18
CA THR A 160 -7.85 -8.57 3.88
C THR A 160 -6.97 -7.69 4.76
N PHE A 161 -7.41 -6.47 5.11
CA PHE A 161 -6.57 -5.50 5.84
C PHE A 161 -7.13 -5.11 7.20
N LYS A 162 -8.46 -5.25 7.42
CA LYS A 162 -9.14 -5.03 8.71
C LYS A 162 -8.78 -3.68 9.36
N SER A 163 -8.61 -2.64 8.54
CA SER A 163 -8.20 -1.30 8.96
C SER A 163 -6.85 -1.21 9.70
N SER A 164 -5.98 -2.23 9.60
CA SER A 164 -4.64 -2.16 10.19
C SER A 164 -3.71 -1.28 9.34
N ILE A 165 -3.39 -0.08 9.85
CA ILE A 165 -2.43 0.85 9.20
C ILE A 165 -1.09 0.17 8.99
N ALA A 166 -0.64 -0.63 9.96
CA ALA A 166 0.61 -1.37 9.86
C ALA A 166 0.57 -2.39 8.72
N HIS A 167 -0.52 -3.13 8.57
CA HIS A 167 -0.69 -4.10 7.50
C HIS A 167 -0.72 -3.42 6.12
N MET A 168 -1.51 -2.36 5.97
CA MET A 168 -1.57 -1.57 4.73
C MET A 168 -0.20 -0.98 4.37
N THR A 169 0.55 -0.49 5.36
CA THR A 169 1.91 0.01 5.17
C THR A 169 2.85 -1.10 4.70
N ALA A 170 2.80 -2.27 5.34
CA ALA A 170 3.62 -3.42 4.97
C ALA A 170 3.36 -3.86 3.52
N PHE A 171 2.08 -3.95 3.15
CA PHE A 171 1.65 -4.31 1.81
C PHE A 171 2.09 -3.26 0.77
N TYR A 172 1.75 -1.99 0.96
CA TYR A 172 2.05 -0.91 0.01
C TYR A 172 3.55 -0.76 -0.24
N LEU A 173 4.36 -0.71 0.82
CA LEU A 173 5.81 -0.54 0.66
C LEU A 173 6.47 -1.78 0.07
N SER A 174 6.08 -2.99 0.50
CA SER A 174 6.69 -4.22 0.00
C SER A 174 6.35 -4.48 -1.46
N THR A 175 5.09 -4.30 -1.85
CA THR A 175 4.67 -4.43 -3.25
C THR A 175 5.31 -3.36 -4.13
N GLY A 176 5.49 -2.13 -3.63
CA GLY A 176 6.27 -1.09 -4.28
C GLY A 176 7.72 -1.50 -4.53
N VAL A 177 8.42 -1.99 -3.51
CA VAL A 177 9.83 -2.45 -3.64
C VAL A 177 9.94 -3.62 -4.63
N ILE A 178 9.06 -4.62 -4.54
CA ILE A 178 9.09 -5.79 -5.43
C ILE A 178 8.77 -5.37 -6.87
N SER A 179 7.83 -4.45 -7.08
CA SER A 179 7.48 -3.92 -8.41
C SER A 179 8.64 -3.12 -9.01
N SER A 180 9.32 -2.29 -8.21
CA SER A 180 10.56 -1.61 -8.62
C SER A 180 11.65 -2.61 -8.99
N TRP A 181 11.81 -3.68 -8.21
CA TRP A 181 12.74 -4.76 -8.53
C TRP A 181 12.39 -5.47 -9.83
N ALA A 182 11.10 -5.72 -10.09
CA ALA A 182 10.63 -6.35 -11.33
C ALA A 182 10.91 -5.45 -12.54
N GLN A 183 10.65 -4.14 -12.43
CA GLN A 183 10.97 -3.17 -13.47
C GLN A 183 12.47 -3.08 -13.73
N ALA A 184 13.30 -2.98 -12.70
CA ALA A 184 14.75 -2.96 -12.86
C ALA A 184 15.29 -4.28 -13.44
N SER A 185 14.70 -5.41 -13.08
CA SER A 185 15.06 -6.73 -13.63
C SER A 185 14.65 -6.86 -15.10
N SER A 186 13.55 -6.21 -15.51
CA SER A 186 13.05 -6.27 -16.88
C SER A 186 14.05 -5.74 -17.91
N ALA A 187 14.90 -4.78 -17.51
CA ALA A 187 15.97 -4.25 -18.36
C ALA A 187 16.96 -5.33 -18.82
N ARG A 188 17.12 -6.42 -18.06
CA ARG A 188 18.00 -7.54 -18.41
C ARG A 188 17.48 -8.37 -19.59
N PHE A 189 16.17 -8.38 -19.81
CA PHE A 189 15.56 -9.06 -20.95
C PHE A 189 15.65 -8.25 -22.25
N ARG A 190 16.20 -7.03 -22.19
CA ARG A 190 16.42 -6.14 -23.34
C ARG A 190 17.84 -5.55 -23.31
N PRO A 191 18.90 -6.37 -23.40
CA PRO A 191 20.28 -5.92 -23.21
C PRO A 191 20.74 -4.86 -24.22
N ASN A 192 20.11 -4.80 -25.40
CA ASN A 192 20.43 -3.84 -26.45
C ASN A 192 19.63 -2.52 -26.34
N THR A 193 18.87 -2.32 -25.26
CA THR A 193 18.12 -1.08 -24.99
C THR A 193 18.74 -0.38 -23.78
N PRO A 194 19.02 0.93 -23.86
CA PRO A 194 19.52 1.68 -22.70
C PRO A 194 18.58 1.54 -21.50
N ALA A 195 19.15 1.30 -20.32
CA ALA A 195 18.39 1.27 -19.08
C ALA A 195 17.75 2.64 -18.83
N VAL A 196 16.42 2.69 -18.83
CA VAL A 196 15.67 3.93 -18.59
C VAL A 196 15.45 4.08 -17.09
N PRO A 197 15.85 5.21 -16.47
CA PRO A 197 15.53 5.51 -15.09
C PRO A 197 14.02 5.56 -14.85
N PHE A 198 13.57 5.12 -13.67
CA PHE A 198 12.15 5.10 -13.33
C PHE A 198 11.90 5.46 -11.86
N LEU A 199 10.66 5.82 -11.58
CA LEU A 199 10.12 6.26 -10.28
C LEU A 199 8.58 6.30 -10.35
N GLY A 200 7.93 6.34 -9.20
CA GLY A 200 6.48 6.45 -9.07
C GLY A 200 5.88 5.38 -8.16
N ALA A 201 4.78 5.73 -7.50
CA ALA A 201 4.02 4.82 -6.65
C ALA A 201 3.29 3.71 -7.43
N SER A 202 3.25 3.81 -8.76
CA SER A 202 2.32 3.07 -9.61
C SER A 202 2.37 1.56 -9.43
N GLY A 203 3.55 0.93 -9.24
CA GLY A 203 3.62 -0.50 -8.95
C GLY A 203 2.86 -0.90 -7.68
N ALA A 204 2.95 -0.09 -6.61
CA ALA A 204 2.17 -0.31 -5.39
C ALA A 204 0.67 -0.01 -5.61
N VAL A 205 0.33 1.01 -6.40
CA VAL A 205 -1.07 1.31 -6.77
C VAL A 205 -1.67 0.17 -7.57
N PHE A 206 -0.94 -0.41 -8.52
CA PHE A 206 -1.38 -1.59 -9.27
C PHE A 206 -1.58 -2.81 -8.37
N ALA A 207 -0.78 -2.98 -7.31
CA ALA A 207 -1.06 -4.00 -6.31
C ALA A 207 -2.37 -3.75 -5.55
N LEU A 208 -2.74 -2.49 -5.27
CA LEU A 208 -4.05 -2.19 -4.71
C LEU A 208 -5.18 -2.48 -5.70
N ILE A 209 -5.01 -2.10 -6.98
CA ILE A 209 -6.00 -2.39 -8.03
C ILE A 209 -6.20 -3.90 -8.18
N GLY A 210 -5.10 -4.67 -8.22
CA GLY A 210 -5.14 -6.14 -8.28
C GLY A 210 -5.88 -6.76 -7.09
N ALA A 211 -5.55 -6.31 -5.88
CA ALA A 211 -6.23 -6.78 -4.66
C ALA A 211 -7.71 -6.37 -4.63
N PHE A 212 -8.02 -5.14 -5.05
CA PHE A 212 -9.37 -4.60 -5.08
C PHE A 212 -10.25 -5.33 -6.09
N ALA A 213 -9.79 -5.54 -7.32
CA ALA A 213 -10.58 -6.21 -8.35
C ALA A 213 -10.90 -7.66 -8.01
N LEU A 214 -10.07 -8.33 -7.19
CA LEU A 214 -10.41 -9.68 -6.72
C LEU A 214 -11.44 -9.67 -5.59
N GLN A 215 -11.44 -8.66 -4.73
CA GLN A 215 -12.43 -8.55 -3.65
C GLN A 215 -13.77 -7.97 -4.12
N HIS A 216 -13.73 -7.07 -5.11
CA HIS A 216 -14.88 -6.34 -5.64
C HIS A 216 -14.91 -6.44 -7.17
N PRO A 217 -15.04 -7.65 -7.76
CA PRO A 217 -14.91 -7.85 -9.21
C PRO A 217 -15.93 -7.07 -10.03
N GLU A 218 -17.15 -6.94 -9.50
CA GLU A 218 -18.29 -6.27 -10.16
C GLU A 218 -18.36 -4.77 -9.85
N ALA A 219 -17.43 -4.21 -9.07
CA ALA A 219 -17.41 -2.79 -8.78
C ALA A 219 -17.22 -2.00 -10.09
N GLN A 220 -18.13 -1.07 -10.34
CA GLN A 220 -18.24 -0.36 -11.59
C GLN A 220 -17.43 0.93 -11.56
N PHE A 221 -16.55 1.11 -12.54
CA PHE A 221 -15.76 2.31 -12.73
C PHE A 221 -16.08 2.92 -14.09
N GLN A 222 -16.29 4.24 -14.09
CA GLN A 222 -16.48 4.99 -15.32
C GLN A 222 -15.16 5.62 -15.73
N ILE A 223 -14.69 5.29 -16.93
CA ILE A 223 -13.59 6.01 -17.56
C ILE A 223 -14.13 7.35 -18.05
N MET A 224 -13.42 8.44 -17.73
CA MET A 224 -13.82 9.79 -18.14
C MET A 224 -14.13 9.83 -19.64
N PHE A 225 -15.30 10.38 -20.00
CA PHE A 225 -15.83 10.51 -21.37
C PHE A 225 -16.27 9.22 -22.08
N ILE A 226 -16.19 8.05 -21.43
CA ILE A 226 -16.79 6.82 -21.94
C ILE A 226 -18.14 6.61 -21.21
N PRO A 227 -19.29 6.64 -21.91
CA PRO A 227 -20.61 6.48 -21.30
C PRO A 227 -20.95 5.01 -21.03
N TYR A 228 -19.98 4.24 -20.57
CA TYR A 228 -20.11 2.82 -20.22
C TYR A 228 -19.31 2.55 -18.95
N PRO A 229 -19.93 2.00 -17.89
CA PRO A 229 -19.19 1.57 -16.71
C PRO A 229 -18.52 0.23 -17.00
N PHE A 230 -17.29 0.06 -16.54
CA PHE A 230 -16.55 -1.19 -16.65
C PHE A 230 -16.40 -1.82 -15.27
N ALA A 231 -16.52 -3.15 -15.22
CA ALA A 231 -16.27 -3.88 -13.98
C ALA A 231 -14.77 -3.83 -13.63
N ALA A 232 -14.45 -3.85 -12.34
CA ALA A 232 -13.08 -3.81 -11.84
C ALA A 232 -12.20 -4.92 -12.45
N GLN A 233 -12.76 -6.13 -12.56
CA GLN A 233 -12.07 -7.29 -13.16
C GLN A 233 -11.78 -7.10 -14.66
N GLU A 234 -12.68 -6.44 -15.39
CA GLU A 234 -12.52 -6.17 -16.82
C GLU A 234 -11.41 -5.15 -17.04
N LEU A 235 -11.43 -4.04 -16.28
CA LEU A 235 -10.39 -3.02 -16.33
C LEU A 235 -9.03 -3.59 -15.95
N LEU A 236 -8.95 -4.39 -14.90
CA LEU A 236 -7.71 -5.04 -14.50
C LEU A 236 -7.17 -5.95 -15.60
N SER A 237 -8.03 -6.79 -16.19
CA SER A 237 -7.64 -7.70 -17.27
C SER A 237 -7.11 -6.94 -18.49
N ALA A 238 -7.81 -5.86 -18.89
CA ALA A 238 -7.40 -5.01 -20.00
C ALA A 238 -6.04 -4.34 -19.74
N VAL A 239 -5.84 -3.78 -18.54
CA VAL A 239 -4.58 -3.10 -18.20
C VAL A 239 -3.43 -4.10 -18.05
N MET A 240 -3.65 -5.27 -17.46
CA MET A 240 -2.62 -6.33 -17.40
C MET A 240 -2.20 -6.80 -18.79
N LEU A 241 -3.14 -6.93 -19.73
CA LEU A 241 -2.82 -7.24 -21.13
C LEU A 241 -2.03 -6.10 -21.78
N PHE A 242 -2.45 -4.85 -21.58
CA PHE A 242 -1.72 -3.68 -22.05
C PHE A 242 -0.27 -3.65 -21.54
N ASP A 243 -0.05 -3.91 -20.25
CA ASP A 243 1.29 -3.95 -19.66
C ASP A 243 2.11 -5.14 -20.15
N LEU A 244 1.50 -6.30 -20.32
CA LEU A 244 2.16 -7.46 -20.91
C LEU A 244 2.67 -7.14 -22.32
N LEU A 245 1.84 -6.57 -23.18
CA LEU A 245 2.23 -6.14 -24.52
C LEU A 245 3.30 -5.03 -24.48
N GLY A 246 3.20 -4.10 -23.53
CA GLY A 246 4.20 -3.07 -23.27
C GLY A 246 5.57 -3.63 -22.87
N MET A 247 5.58 -4.71 -22.07
CA MET A 247 6.78 -5.50 -21.73
C MET A 247 7.42 -6.21 -22.94
N PHE A 248 6.73 -6.33 -24.06
CA PHE A 248 7.29 -6.78 -25.35
C PHE A 248 7.50 -5.66 -26.37
N GLY A 249 7.19 -4.41 -26.01
CA GLY A 249 7.58 -3.22 -26.76
C GLY A 249 6.49 -2.66 -27.67
N ALA A 250 5.22 -3.02 -27.44
CA ALA A 250 4.07 -2.49 -28.17
C ALA A 250 3.89 -0.96 -28.00
N PHE A 251 4.33 -0.38 -26.88
CA PHE A 251 4.03 1.02 -26.50
C PHE A 251 5.27 1.84 -26.10
N LYS A 252 6.35 1.74 -26.89
CA LYS A 252 7.66 2.37 -26.56
C LYS A 252 7.60 3.88 -26.32
N THR A 253 6.69 4.59 -26.99
CA THR A 253 6.54 6.05 -26.88
C THR A 253 5.95 6.50 -25.55
N LEU A 254 5.19 5.65 -24.86
CA LEU A 254 4.50 5.99 -23.61
C LEU A 254 5.42 5.95 -22.37
N ARG A 255 6.60 5.31 -22.48
CA ARG A 255 7.61 5.22 -21.41
C ARG A 255 7.03 4.82 -20.04
N LEU A 256 6.11 3.86 -20.03
CA LEU A 256 5.51 3.33 -18.79
C LEU A 256 6.35 2.21 -18.20
N ALA A 257 6.30 2.08 -16.87
CA ALA A 257 6.96 1.01 -16.12
C ALA A 257 6.12 -0.28 -16.15
N HIS A 258 5.85 -0.80 -17.34
CA HIS A 258 4.94 -1.94 -17.56
C HIS A 258 5.26 -3.16 -16.69
N ALA A 259 6.54 -3.46 -16.44
CA ALA A 259 6.92 -4.57 -15.57
C ALA A 259 6.62 -4.30 -14.09
N ALA A 260 6.71 -3.04 -13.63
CA ALA A 260 6.24 -2.67 -12.29
C ALA A 260 4.71 -2.78 -12.18
N HIS A 261 3.97 -2.35 -13.20
CA HIS A 261 2.50 -2.38 -13.20
C HIS A 261 1.97 -3.81 -13.18
N LEU A 262 2.45 -4.65 -14.11
CA LEU A 262 2.06 -6.05 -14.20
C LEU A 262 2.42 -6.84 -12.93
N SER A 263 3.65 -6.69 -12.44
CA SER A 263 4.06 -7.39 -11.20
C SER A 263 3.30 -6.89 -9.98
N GLY A 264 3.04 -5.59 -9.87
CA GLY A 264 2.21 -5.00 -8.83
C GLY A 264 0.82 -5.63 -8.82
N ALA A 265 0.12 -5.60 -9.95
CA ALA A 265 -1.21 -6.22 -10.11
C ALA A 265 -1.23 -7.70 -9.70
N LEU A 266 -0.26 -8.48 -10.17
CA LEU A 266 -0.13 -9.90 -9.82
C LEU A 266 0.15 -10.12 -8.32
N LEU A 267 0.96 -9.28 -7.70
CA LEU A 267 1.21 -9.34 -6.25
C LEU A 267 -0.06 -9.06 -5.46
N GLY A 268 -0.85 -8.06 -5.88
CA GLY A 268 -2.14 -7.73 -5.27
C GLY A 268 -3.15 -8.86 -5.37
N LEU A 269 -3.35 -9.37 -6.59
CA LEU A 269 -4.19 -10.53 -6.88
C LEU A 269 -3.77 -11.73 -6.04
N GLY A 270 -2.47 -12.09 -6.08
CA GLY A 270 -1.94 -13.21 -5.32
C GLY A 270 -2.10 -13.05 -3.82
N TYR A 271 -1.90 -11.84 -3.30
CA TYR A 271 -2.04 -11.56 -1.87
C TYR A 271 -3.46 -11.85 -1.37
N VAL A 272 -4.49 -11.42 -2.11
CA VAL A 272 -5.88 -11.70 -1.76
C VAL A 272 -6.23 -13.16 -2.05
N HIS A 273 -5.88 -13.68 -3.23
CA HIS A 273 -6.20 -15.04 -3.67
C HIS A 273 -5.69 -16.12 -2.70
N PHE A 274 -4.46 -15.96 -2.21
CA PHE A 274 -3.85 -16.90 -1.27
C PHE A 274 -4.15 -16.58 0.20
N ASP A 275 -5.03 -15.63 0.51
CA ASP A 275 -5.34 -15.20 1.87
C ASP A 275 -4.07 -14.77 2.63
N GLY A 276 -3.36 -13.81 2.06
CA GLY A 276 -2.11 -13.25 2.58
C GLY A 276 -2.26 -12.68 3.99
N GLU A 277 -3.46 -12.24 4.37
CA GLU A 277 -3.79 -11.88 5.74
C GLU A 277 -3.53 -13.06 6.69
N LYS A 278 -4.22 -14.19 6.49
CA LYS A 278 -4.11 -15.36 7.37
C LYS A 278 -2.78 -16.11 7.22
N ARG A 279 -2.22 -16.15 6.01
CA ARG A 279 -1.02 -16.96 5.71
C ARG A 279 0.30 -16.23 5.90
N ILE A 280 0.32 -14.91 5.71
CA ILE A 280 1.55 -14.10 5.77
C ILE A 280 1.50 -13.14 6.96
N TRP A 281 0.52 -12.24 6.99
CA TRP A 281 0.50 -11.15 7.97
C TRP A 281 0.26 -11.64 9.41
N ARG A 282 -0.80 -12.44 9.65
CA ARG A 282 -1.10 -12.93 11.01
C ARG A 282 0.04 -13.75 11.61
N PRO A 283 0.60 -14.77 10.92
CA PRO A 283 1.66 -15.59 11.49
C PRO A 283 2.92 -14.77 11.74
N PHE A 284 3.23 -13.83 10.85
CA PHE A 284 4.38 -12.95 10.99
C PHE A 284 4.25 -12.03 12.22
N CYS A 285 3.10 -11.36 12.40
CA CYS A 285 2.84 -10.55 13.59
C CYS A 285 2.88 -11.36 14.89
N ARG A 286 2.34 -12.59 14.89
CA ARG A 286 2.45 -13.52 16.03
C ARG A 286 3.90 -13.91 16.32
N SER A 287 4.71 -14.14 15.29
CA SER A 287 6.14 -14.46 15.45
C SER A 287 6.89 -13.29 16.10
N VAL A 288 6.70 -12.07 15.59
CA VAL A 288 7.30 -10.85 16.15
C VAL A 288 6.85 -10.62 17.60
N TYR A 289 5.57 -10.83 17.90
CA TYR A 289 5.03 -10.75 19.27
C TYR A 289 5.76 -11.70 20.24
N LYS A 290 5.98 -12.96 19.82
CA LYS A 290 6.68 -13.98 20.63
C LYS A 290 8.16 -13.64 20.84
N SER A 291 8.82 -13.14 19.80
CA SER A 291 10.24 -12.78 19.80
C SER A 291 10.54 -11.56 20.67
N LEU A 292 9.63 -10.57 20.72
CA LEU A 292 9.78 -9.38 21.57
C LEU A 292 9.48 -9.63 23.06
N GLY A 293 9.31 -10.88 23.50
CA GLY A 293 9.03 -11.19 24.91
C GLY A 293 7.70 -10.60 25.41
N MET A 294 6.77 -10.24 24.51
CA MET A 294 5.45 -9.73 24.88
C MET A 294 4.57 -10.80 25.55
N ARG A 295 5.03 -12.07 25.58
CA ARG A 295 4.50 -13.19 26.38
C ARG A 295 4.41 -12.91 27.88
N LYS A 296 5.21 -11.98 28.44
CA LYS A 296 5.10 -11.59 29.86
C LYS A 296 3.70 -11.08 30.26
N TRP A 297 2.87 -10.74 29.27
CA TRP A 297 1.50 -10.28 29.44
C TRP A 297 0.44 -11.36 29.14
N GLU A 298 0.82 -12.59 28.76
CA GLU A 298 -0.09 -13.73 28.61
C GLU A 298 -0.60 -14.22 29.98
N ASN A 299 0.21 -14.10 31.05
CA ASN A 299 -0.13 -14.55 32.40
C ASN A 299 -0.83 -13.48 33.27
N LYS A 300 -1.37 -12.41 32.68
CA LYS A 300 -2.11 -11.36 33.40
C LYS A 300 -3.60 -11.29 33.01
N VAL A 301 -4.15 -12.40 32.51
CA VAL A 301 -5.58 -12.59 32.20
C VAL A 301 -6.11 -13.86 32.86
#